data_AF-A0AAJ3JNW7-F1
#
_entry.id   AF-A0AAJ3JNW7-F1
#
_cell.length_a   1.000
_cell.length_b   1.000
_cell.length_c   1.000
_cell.angle_alpha   90.00
_cell.angle_beta   90.00
_cell.angle_gamma   90.00
#
_symmetry.space_group_name_H-M   'P 1'
#
loop_
_entity.id
_entity.type
_entity.pdbx_description
1 polymer ?
#
loop_
_entity_poly.entity_id
_entity_poly.type
_entity_poly.pdbx_seq_one_letter_code
_entity_poly.pdbx_strand_id
1 'polypeptide(L)'
;MSHLMDLPLVHNYRGRNFIVKFGWQKPNDQIPAAARVVIEGDIKGLGEIAFELAGPWDDYQQAASEAIRAAEDWLDQHQRGA
;
A
#
# COMPACT_ATOMS: atom_id res chain seq x y z
N MET A 1 13.04 -9.42 -16.05
CA MET A 1 13.07 -8.78 -14.72
C MET A 1 11.98 -9.41 -13.88
N SER A 2 12.22 -9.59 -12.58
CA SER A 2 11.51 -10.56 -11.75
C SER A 2 10.09 -10.10 -11.39
N HIS A 3 9.10 -10.98 -11.57
CA HIS A 3 7.70 -10.85 -11.12
C HIS A 3 7.53 -10.60 -9.60
N LEU A 4 8.63 -10.53 -8.85
CA LEU A 4 8.65 -10.23 -7.42
C LEU A 4 8.17 -8.81 -7.09
N MET A 5 8.30 -7.84 -8.00
CA MET A 5 7.87 -6.45 -7.76
C MET A 5 6.35 -6.25 -7.90
N ASP A 6 5.64 -7.18 -8.54
CA ASP A 6 4.18 -7.16 -8.65
C ASP A 6 3.48 -7.78 -7.43
N LEU A 7 4.25 -8.30 -6.47
CA LEU A 7 3.68 -8.91 -5.27
C LEU A 7 3.17 -7.83 -4.33
N PRO A 8 1.91 -7.96 -3.83
CA PRO A 8 1.41 -7.06 -2.81
C PRO A 8 2.29 -7.11 -1.56
N LEU A 9 2.61 -5.94 -1.01
CA LEU A 9 3.30 -5.87 0.28
C LEU A 9 2.26 -5.99 1.38
N VAL A 10 2.31 -7.11 2.11
CA VAL A 10 1.48 -7.31 3.31
C VAL A 10 2.26 -6.84 4.52
N HIS A 11 1.66 -5.95 5.30
CA HIS A 11 2.30 -5.38 6.48
C HIS A 11 1.36 -5.47 7.69
N ASN A 12 1.92 -5.81 8.86
CA ASN A 12 1.21 -5.76 10.13
C ASN A 12 1.73 -4.56 10.94
N TYR A 13 0.84 -3.68 11.34
CA TYR A 13 1.18 -2.52 12.17
C TYR A 13 0.19 -2.42 13.33
N ARG A 14 0.72 -2.44 14.57
CA ARG A 14 -0.07 -2.36 15.82
C ARG A 14 -1.25 -3.35 15.87
N GLY A 15 -1.06 -4.56 15.32
CA GLY A 15 -2.10 -5.59 15.31
C GLY A 15 -3.15 -5.46 14.20
N ARG A 16 -3.02 -4.47 13.30
CA ARG A 16 -3.85 -4.31 12.10
C ARG A 16 -3.04 -4.69 10.87
N ASN A 17 -3.65 -5.44 9.96
CA ASN A 17 -3.04 -5.75 8.66
C ASN A 17 -3.46 -4.71 7.61
N PHE A 18 -2.51 -4.34 6.76
CA PHE A 18 -2.79 -3.64 5.52
C PHE A 18 -1.94 -4.24 4.39
N ILE A 19 -2.39 -3.98 3.17
CA ILE A 19 -1.77 -4.45 1.94
C ILE A 19 -1.52 -3.24 1.06
N VAL A 20 -0.29 -3.08 0.59
CA VAL A 20 0.05 -2.12 -0.46
C VAL A 20 0.04 -2.85 -1.80
N LYS A 21 -0.78 -2.38 -2.73
CA LYS A 21 -0.82 -2.83 -4.12
C LYS A 21 -0.30 -1.73 -5.03
N PHE A 22 0.74 -2.03 -5.80
CA PHE A 22 1.28 -1.09 -6.76
C PHE A 22 0.53 -1.15 -8.09
N GLY A 23 0.26 0.01 -8.66
CA GLY A 23 -0.25 0.18 -10.01
C GLY A 23 0.88 0.59 -10.94
N TRP A 24 1.05 -0.15 -12.04
CA TRP A 24 2.08 0.11 -13.04
C TRP A 24 1.47 0.70 -14.31
N GLN A 25 2.15 1.64 -14.96
CA GLN A 25 1.66 2.23 -16.20
C GLN A 25 1.87 1.27 -17.38
N LYS A 26 3.01 0.58 -17.40
CA LYS A 26 3.37 -0.41 -18.42
C LYS A 26 3.94 -1.67 -17.76
N PRO A 27 3.83 -2.82 -18.45
CA PRO A 27 4.53 -4.03 -18.03
C PRO A 27 6.04 -3.79 -17.93
N ASN A 28 6.68 -4.23 -16.83
CA ASN A 28 8.11 -4.08 -16.54
C ASN A 28 8.60 -2.65 -16.27
N ASP A 29 7.71 -1.70 -15.97
CA ASP A 29 8.15 -0.44 -15.37
C ASP A 29 8.94 -0.74 -14.08
N GLN A 30 10.00 0.03 -13.83
CA GLN A 30 10.84 -0.15 -12.64
C GLN A 30 10.29 0.61 -11.43
N ILE A 31 9.41 1.57 -11.68
CA ILE A 31 8.80 2.44 -10.67
C ILE A 31 7.28 2.39 -10.87
N PRO A 32 6.50 2.15 -9.81
CA PRO A 32 5.04 2.15 -9.93
C PRO A 32 4.52 3.57 -10.17
N ALA A 33 3.37 3.67 -10.84
CA ALA A 33 2.67 4.93 -11.06
C ALA A 33 1.78 5.30 -9.87
N ALA A 34 1.29 4.29 -9.14
CA ALA A 34 0.45 4.47 -7.96
C ALA A 34 0.72 3.38 -6.89
N ALA A 35 0.39 3.69 -5.65
CA ALA A 35 0.39 2.75 -4.53
C ALA A 35 -0.97 2.82 -3.82
N ARG A 36 -1.73 1.73 -3.86
CA ARG A 36 -3.05 1.62 -3.26
C ARG A 36 -2.96 0.87 -1.95
N VAL A 37 -3.44 1.47 -0.87
CA VAL A 37 -3.45 0.87 0.46
C VAL A 37 -4.82 0.26 0.72
N VAL A 38 -4.81 -1.04 1.00
CA VAL A 38 -6.01 -1.84 1.28
C VAL A 38 -5.93 -2.34 2.71
N ILE A 39 -6.96 -2.08 3.50
CA ILE A 39 -7.09 -2.54 4.89
C ILE A 39 -8.14 -3.66 4.96
N GLU A 40 -8.19 -4.38 6.09
CA GLU A 40 -9.32 -5.25 6.40
C GLU A 40 -10.61 -4.40 6.47
N GLY A 41 -11.61 -4.75 5.67
CA GLY A 41 -12.92 -4.11 5.70
C GLY A 41 -13.85 -4.72 6.74
N ASP A 42 -15.08 -4.21 6.82
CA ASP A 42 -16.07 -4.66 7.81
C ASP A 42 -16.50 -6.13 7.61
N ILE A 43 -16.37 -6.62 6.37
CA ILE A 43 -16.68 -8.01 6.01
C ILE A 43 -15.39 -8.81 5.99
N LYS A 44 -15.29 -9.81 6.87
CA LYS A 44 -14.15 -10.71 6.92
C LYS A 44 -13.84 -11.32 5.56
N GLY A 45 -12.59 -11.13 5.10
CA GLY A 45 -12.13 -11.62 3.80
C GLY A 45 -12.29 -10.63 2.64
N LEU A 46 -12.94 -9.49 2.87
CA LEU A 46 -12.95 -8.35 1.95
C LEU A 46 -12.05 -7.25 2.48
N GLY A 47 -11.25 -6.67 1.58
CA GLY A 47 -10.42 -5.51 1.88
C GLY A 47 -11.06 -4.25 1.35
N GLU A 48 -10.89 -3.14 2.08
CA GLU A 48 -11.33 -1.81 1.68
C GLU A 48 -10.14 -0.94 1.29
N ILE A 49 -10.32 -0.09 0.28
CA ILE A 49 -9.27 0.84 -0.13
C ILE A 49 -9.30 2.02 0.86
N ALA A 50 -8.27 2.15 1.68
CA ALA A 50 -8.14 3.26 2.62
C ALA A 50 -7.79 4.56 1.88
N PHE A 51 -6.80 4.49 0.98
CA PHE A 51 -6.38 5.60 0.12
C PHE A 51 -5.48 5.10 -1.01
N GLU A 52 -5.15 6.00 -1.93
CA GLU A 52 -4.21 5.80 -3.02
C GLU A 52 -3.21 6.96 -3.07
N LEU A 53 -1.94 6.63 -3.24
CA LEU A 53 -0.87 7.59 -3.51
C LEU A 53 -0.53 7.53 -4.99
N ALA A 54 -0.32 8.69 -5.59
CA ALA A 54 0.23 8.82 -6.94
C ALA A 54 1.68 9.31 -6.84
N GLY A 55 2.52 8.85 -7.76
CA GLY A 55 3.88 9.35 -7.89
C GLY A 55 3.96 10.82 -8.37
N PRO A 56 5.16 11.30 -8.74
CA PRO A 56 6.33 10.49 -9.09
C PRO A 56 7.17 10.04 -7.89
N TRP A 57 7.74 8.84 -8.02
CA TRP A 57 8.82 8.34 -7.17
C TRP A 57 10.10 8.15 -8.00
N ASP A 58 11.25 8.19 -7.34
CA ASP A 58 12.58 8.00 -7.91
C ASP A 58 12.89 6.51 -8.12
N ASP A 59 12.39 5.65 -7.25
CA ASP A 59 12.51 4.19 -7.36
C ASP A 59 11.38 3.43 -6.62
N TYR A 60 11.37 2.11 -6.75
CA TYR A 60 10.43 1.23 -6.05
C TYR A 60 10.55 1.29 -4.53
N GLN A 61 11.76 1.46 -3.99
CA GLN A 61 11.97 1.49 -2.53
C GLN A 61 11.37 2.76 -1.92
N GLN A 62 11.52 3.90 -2.59
CA GLN A 62 10.87 5.14 -2.20
C GLN A 62 9.34 5.00 -2.23
N ALA A 63 8.78 4.48 -3.33
CA ALA A 63 7.34 4.23 -3.43
C ALA A 63 6.81 3.31 -2.31
N ALA A 64 7.54 2.23 -1.99
CA ALA A 64 7.17 1.30 -0.94
C ALA A 64 7.26 1.90 0.46
N SER A 65 8.36 2.58 0.78
CA SER A 65 8.56 3.21 2.08
C SER A 65 7.55 4.33 2.33
N GLU A 66 7.24 5.14 1.31
CA GLU A 66 6.23 6.19 1.43
C GLU A 66 4.82 5.61 1.61
N ALA A 67 4.45 4.59 0.84
CA ALA A 67 3.15 3.93 0.97
C ALA A 67 2.96 3.26 2.34
N ILE A 68 3.99 2.60 2.86
CA ILE A 68 3.98 2.01 4.20
C ILE A 68 3.80 3.11 5.25
N ARG A 69 4.62 4.18 5.20
CA ARG A 69 4.53 5.27 6.18
C ARG A 69 3.16 5.94 6.17
N ALA A 70 2.62 6.24 4.99
CA ALA A 70 1.29 6.82 4.86
C ALA A 70 0.19 5.89 5.42
N ALA A 71 0.36 4.57 5.28
CA ALA A 71 -0.60 3.60 5.81
C ALA A 71 -0.56 3.54 7.34
N GLU A 72 0.63 3.57 7.92
CA GLU A 72 0.83 3.66 9.37
C GLU A 72 0.23 4.96 9.92
N ASP A 73 0.49 6.11 9.27
CA ASP A 73 -0.07 7.41 9.65
C ASP A 73 -1.60 7.41 9.57
N TRP A 74 -2.18 6.82 8.52
CA TRP A 74 -3.63 6.69 8.37
C TRP A 74 -4.24 5.82 9.48
N LEU A 75 -3.61 4.67 9.79
CA LEU A 75 -4.04 3.80 10.88
C LEU A 75 -4.00 4.52 12.23
N ASP A 76 -2.93 5.26 12.50
CA ASP A 76 -2.77 6.03 13.74
C ASP A 76 -3.86 7.11 13.91
N GLN A 77 -4.28 7.75 12.81
CA GLN A 77 -5.37 8.73 12.82
C GLN A 77 -6.74 8.08 13.04
N HIS A 78 -6.97 6.91 12.46
CA HIS A 78 -8.24 6.18 12.55
C HIS A 78 -8.31 5.25 13.78
N GLN A 79 -7.27 5.23 14.62
CA GLN A 79 -7.22 4.48 15.87
C GLN A 79 -7.93 5.19 17.04
N ARG A 80 -8.23 6.49 16.93
CA ARG A 80 -8.81 7.30 18.03
C ARG A 80 -10.34 7.31 18.12
N GLY A 81 -11.02 6.48 17.34
CA GLY A 81 -12.49 6.45 17.23
C GLY A 81 -13.15 5.14 17.67
N ALA A 82 -12.65 4.51 18.73
CA ALA A 82 -13.29 3.35 19.37
C ALA A 82 -13.52 3.60 20.86
#